data_AF-A0AAX1G3F9-F1
#
_entry.id   AF-A0AAX1G3F9-F1
#
_cell.length_a   1.000
_cell.length_b   1.000
_cell.length_c   1.000
_cell.angle_alpha   90.00
_cell.angle_beta   90.00
_cell.angle_gamma   90.00
#
_symmetry.space_group_name_H-M   'P 1'
#
loop_
_entity.id
_entity.type
_entity.pdbx_description
1 polymer ?
#
loop_
_entity_poly.entity_id
_entity_poly.type
_entity_poly.pdbx_seq_one_letter_code
_entity_poly.pdbx_strand_id
1 'polypeptide(L)'
;MPRIDAHQHYWRYHPRHYPWIDERMRVLRQDFDPPRLRPLLQEHGFDGALAVQARPSEDETLTLLALAEQSEGVCGVVGWLDIAAPQLAQRLEALRPYSALRGVRHQVQDEADPAAWLARPEVERGMQTLQRAGYVYEILVTHRHLAAAAAFAARHDEHWLVLDHLGKPDIARGVRHWAQQIRPLAALPHVACKLSGLITEAPGGRWRAEELLPFFDAALEAFGPERLMFGSDWPVCLLAGDYRQVVQLCERALSTLGAAEQAAIWGGTAWRIYGLTESGYGSVSAR
;
A
#
# COMPACT_ATOMS: atom_id res chain seq x y z
N MET A 1 0.82 3.23 -20.43
CA MET A 1 0.96 3.66 -19.03
C MET A 1 1.88 2.66 -18.34
N PRO A 2 2.73 3.09 -17.41
CA PRO A 2 3.60 2.19 -16.68
C PRO A 2 2.80 1.21 -15.82
N ARG A 3 3.31 -0.01 -15.66
CA ARG A 3 2.81 -1.03 -14.74
C ARG A 3 3.59 -0.92 -13.43
N ILE A 4 2.88 -0.70 -12.33
CA ILE A 4 3.46 -0.45 -11.00
C ILE A 4 2.92 -1.46 -10.01
N ASP A 5 3.82 -2.10 -9.27
CA ASP A 5 3.47 -2.78 -8.03
C ASP A 5 3.38 -1.74 -6.91
N ALA A 6 2.16 -1.33 -6.55
CA ALA A 6 1.95 -0.21 -5.63
C ALA A 6 2.13 -0.59 -4.14
N HIS A 7 2.49 -1.84 -3.82
CA HIS A 7 2.66 -2.25 -2.43
C HIS A 7 3.62 -3.43 -2.28
N GLN A 8 4.83 -3.16 -1.81
CA GLN A 8 5.78 -4.18 -1.36
C GLN A 8 6.70 -3.63 -0.27
N HIS A 9 7.46 -4.50 0.39
CA HIS A 9 8.37 -4.17 1.48
C HIS A 9 9.79 -4.69 1.24
N TYR A 10 10.77 -3.94 1.76
CA TYR A 10 12.15 -4.39 1.85
C TYR A 10 12.63 -4.35 3.29
N TRP A 11 13.50 -5.30 3.66
CA TRP A 11 14.19 -5.26 4.94
C TRP A 11 15.47 -6.07 4.96
N ARG A 12 16.38 -5.65 5.86
CA ARG A 12 17.39 -6.54 6.46
C ARG A 12 16.80 -7.12 7.74
N TYR A 13 16.61 -8.44 7.80
CA TYR A 13 15.83 -9.05 8.86
C TYR A 13 16.61 -9.08 10.17
N HIS A 14 16.00 -8.53 11.20
CA HIS A 14 16.43 -8.70 12.58
C HIS A 14 15.19 -8.84 13.47
N PRO A 15 15.08 -9.90 14.30
CA PRO A 15 13.84 -10.21 15.02
C PRO A 15 13.36 -9.09 15.94
N ARG A 16 14.28 -8.28 16.51
CA ARG A 16 13.90 -7.13 17.35
C ARG A 16 13.31 -5.95 16.57
N HIS A 17 13.57 -5.85 15.27
CA HIS A 17 13.08 -4.74 14.44
C HIS A 17 11.72 -5.04 13.81
N TYR A 18 11.35 -6.32 13.70
CA TYR A 18 10.10 -6.79 13.08
C TYR A 18 9.31 -7.67 14.06
N PRO A 19 8.78 -7.10 15.15
CA PRO A 19 8.06 -7.87 16.19
C PRO A 19 6.78 -8.54 15.68
N TRP A 20 6.23 -8.08 14.54
CA TRP A 20 5.07 -8.70 13.88
C TRP A 20 5.42 -10.00 13.15
N ILE A 21 6.70 -10.26 12.85
CA ILE A 21 7.17 -11.51 12.23
C ILE A 21 7.47 -12.53 13.34
N ASP A 22 6.54 -13.45 13.58
CA ASP A 22 6.70 -14.49 14.60
C ASP A 22 7.43 -15.76 14.09
N GLU A 23 7.59 -16.75 14.98
CA GLU A 23 8.30 -18.00 14.69
C GLU A 23 7.64 -18.88 13.62
N ARG A 24 6.33 -18.69 13.37
CA ARG A 24 5.55 -19.42 12.37
C ARG A 24 5.77 -18.83 10.98
N MET A 25 6.10 -17.55 10.89
CA MET A 25 6.35 -16.80 9.65
C MET A 25 7.77 -17.00 9.10
N ARG A 26 8.28 -18.24 9.10
CA ARG A 26 9.70 -18.55 8.77
C ARG A 26 10.15 -18.02 7.42
N VAL A 27 9.26 -18.02 6.42
CA VAL A 27 9.55 -17.51 5.07
C VAL A 27 9.93 -16.02 5.08
N LEU A 28 9.45 -15.24 6.05
CA LEU A 28 9.73 -13.81 6.17
C LEU A 28 11.01 -13.50 6.97
N ARG A 29 11.59 -14.51 7.66
CA ARG A 29 12.75 -14.35 8.55
C ARG A 29 14.08 -14.36 7.78
N GLN A 30 14.16 -13.54 6.74
CA GLN A 30 15.31 -13.39 5.84
C GLN A 30 15.30 -11.99 5.21
N ASP A 31 16.40 -11.59 4.60
CA ASP A 31 16.51 -10.29 3.94
C ASP A 31 15.71 -10.25 2.64
N PHE A 32 14.97 -9.18 2.41
CA PHE A 32 14.27 -8.91 1.16
C PHE A 32 14.70 -7.54 0.65
N ASP A 33 15.24 -7.50 -0.57
CA ASP A 33 15.84 -6.31 -1.17
C ASP A 33 15.49 -6.23 -2.67
N PRO A 34 15.75 -5.07 -3.34
CA PRO A 34 15.39 -4.89 -4.74
C PRO A 34 15.95 -5.95 -5.70
N PRO A 35 17.20 -6.44 -5.55
CA PRO A 35 17.70 -7.54 -6.39
C PRO A 35 16.86 -8.83 -6.33
N ARG A 36 16.17 -9.10 -5.21
CA ARG A 36 15.27 -10.25 -5.09
C ARG A 36 13.91 -10.02 -5.75
N LEU A 37 13.38 -8.80 -5.71
CA LEU A 37 12.09 -8.49 -6.32
C LEU A 37 12.18 -8.27 -7.83
N ARG A 38 13.27 -7.66 -8.31
CA ARG A 38 13.45 -7.26 -9.71
C ARG A 38 13.17 -8.37 -10.74
N PRO A 39 13.65 -9.62 -10.57
CA PRO A 39 13.31 -10.69 -11.50
C PRO A 39 11.81 -10.98 -11.58
N LEU A 40 11.08 -10.85 -10.47
CA LEU A 40 9.63 -11.05 -10.41
C LEU A 40 8.88 -9.91 -11.13
N LEU A 41 9.33 -8.67 -10.96
CA LEU A 41 8.81 -7.52 -11.71
C LEU A 41 8.99 -7.72 -13.21
N GLN A 42 10.21 -8.09 -13.64
CA GLN A 42 10.54 -8.32 -15.05
C GLN A 42 9.73 -9.46 -15.65
N GLU A 43 9.57 -10.57 -14.93
CA GLU A 43 8.77 -11.72 -15.37
C GLU A 43 7.31 -11.33 -15.65
N HIS A 44 6.75 -10.40 -14.88
CA HIS A 44 5.36 -9.96 -14.97
C HIS A 44 5.17 -8.60 -15.65
N GLY A 45 6.22 -8.07 -16.27
CA GLY A 45 6.21 -6.82 -17.03
C GLY A 45 5.87 -5.59 -16.19
N PHE A 46 6.31 -5.53 -14.94
CA PHE A 46 6.24 -4.32 -14.11
C PHE A 46 7.45 -3.42 -14.36
N ASP A 47 7.19 -2.12 -14.53
CA ASP A 47 8.23 -1.11 -14.74
C ASP A 47 8.88 -0.69 -13.40
N GLY A 48 8.14 -0.79 -12.29
CA GLY A 48 8.65 -0.50 -10.96
C GLY A 48 7.68 -0.84 -9.84
N ALA A 49 8.11 -0.58 -8.62
CA ALA A 49 7.36 -0.83 -7.40
C ALA A 49 7.48 0.33 -6.39
N LEU A 50 6.43 0.54 -5.61
CA LEU A 50 6.47 1.40 -4.42
C LEU A 50 6.99 0.59 -3.22
N ALA A 51 8.03 1.08 -2.57
CA ALA A 51 8.50 0.51 -1.30
C ALA A 51 7.75 1.16 -0.13
N VAL A 52 7.03 0.34 0.64
CA VAL A 52 6.23 0.78 1.77
C VAL A 52 6.94 0.39 3.07
N GLN A 53 6.96 1.27 4.07
CA GLN A 53 7.52 1.01 5.40
C GLN A 53 6.97 -0.30 6.01
N ALA A 54 7.80 -1.09 6.68
CA ALA A 54 7.42 -2.33 7.36
C ALA A 54 7.55 -2.26 8.90
N ARG A 55 8.09 -1.17 9.45
CA ARG A 55 8.18 -0.85 10.89
C ARG A 55 8.01 0.65 11.19
N PRO A 56 7.62 1.04 12.41
CA PRO A 56 7.34 2.44 12.73
C PRO A 56 8.62 3.21 13.05
N SER A 57 9.42 3.52 12.02
CA SER A 57 10.73 4.17 12.22
C SER A 57 11.13 5.07 11.05
N GLU A 58 11.56 6.28 11.37
CA GLU A 58 12.10 7.20 10.36
C GLU A 58 13.42 6.70 9.75
N ASP A 59 14.21 5.91 10.49
CA ASP A 59 15.40 5.24 9.94
C ASP A 59 15.02 4.26 8.81
N GLU A 60 13.84 3.65 8.87
CA GLU A 60 13.35 2.82 7.77
C GLU A 60 13.02 3.69 6.56
N THR A 61 12.35 4.83 6.75
CA THR A 61 12.12 5.80 5.67
C THR A 61 13.42 6.16 4.95
N LEU A 62 14.45 6.54 5.70
CA LEU A 62 15.77 6.87 5.13
C LEU A 62 16.41 5.67 4.41
N THR A 63 16.26 4.46 4.95
CA THR A 63 16.75 3.23 4.31
C THR A 63 16.05 2.95 2.98
N LEU A 64 14.72 3.08 2.93
CA LEU A 64 13.94 2.88 1.72
C LEU A 64 14.25 3.95 0.66
N LEU A 65 14.45 5.20 1.08
CA LEU A 65 14.85 6.29 0.18
C LEU A 65 16.24 6.03 -0.42
N ALA A 66 17.20 5.57 0.39
CA ALA A 66 18.51 5.17 -0.11
C ALA A 66 18.41 3.99 -1.11
N LEU A 67 17.53 3.01 -0.86
CA LEU A 67 17.29 1.93 -1.82
C LEU A 67 16.68 2.45 -3.14
N ALA A 68 15.77 3.42 -3.07
CA ALA A 68 15.16 4.04 -4.25
C ALA A 68 16.19 4.79 -5.12
N GLU A 69 17.19 5.44 -4.50
CA GLU A 69 18.27 6.10 -5.24
C GLU A 69 19.26 5.12 -5.87
N GLN A 70 19.47 3.95 -5.26
CA GLN A 70 20.53 3.02 -5.62
C GLN A 70 20.05 1.85 -6.48
N SER A 71 18.74 1.62 -6.58
CA SER A 71 18.18 0.41 -7.19
C SER A 71 17.19 0.73 -8.30
N GLU A 72 17.40 0.13 -9.46
CA GLU A 72 16.39 0.12 -10.52
C GLU A 72 15.14 -0.65 -10.06
N GLY A 73 13.96 -0.15 -10.45
CA GLY A 73 12.67 -0.78 -10.15
C GLY A 73 12.00 -0.31 -8.86
N VAL A 74 12.59 0.61 -8.10
CA VAL A 74 11.92 1.28 -6.97
C VAL A 74 11.54 2.69 -7.39
N CYS A 75 10.26 2.89 -7.75
CA CYS A 75 9.81 4.15 -8.36
C CYS A 75 9.29 5.17 -7.32
N GLY A 76 9.17 4.79 -6.06
CA GLY A 76 8.75 5.66 -4.98
C GLY A 76 8.72 4.94 -3.62
N VAL A 77 8.61 5.74 -2.57
CA VAL A 77 8.63 5.30 -1.17
C VAL A 77 7.43 5.86 -0.43
N VAL A 78 6.77 4.98 0.33
CA VAL A 78 5.82 5.35 1.37
C VAL A 78 6.51 5.09 2.70
N GLY A 79 7.01 6.16 3.30
CA GLY A 79 7.80 6.09 4.53
C GLY A 79 6.94 6.01 5.78
N TRP A 80 7.61 5.91 6.92
CA TRP A 80 7.04 6.19 8.23
C TRP A 80 7.54 7.56 8.73
N LEU A 81 6.61 8.37 9.22
CA LEU A 81 6.88 9.55 10.05
C LEU A 81 5.85 9.56 11.16
N ASP A 82 6.23 10.04 12.35
CA ASP A 82 5.27 10.28 13.42
C ASP A 82 4.39 11.48 13.06
N ILE A 83 3.21 11.20 12.50
CA ILE A 83 2.27 12.25 12.11
C ILE A 83 1.67 12.98 13.32
N ALA A 84 1.70 12.38 14.51
CA ALA A 84 1.24 13.03 15.74
C ALA A 84 2.32 13.94 16.35
N ALA A 85 3.58 13.85 15.90
CA ALA A 85 4.66 14.67 16.41
C ALA A 85 4.49 16.16 16.05
N PRO A 86 4.77 17.09 16.99
CA PRO A 86 4.75 18.52 16.68
C PRO A 86 5.85 18.94 15.68
N GLN A 87 6.89 18.13 15.51
CA GLN A 87 7.99 18.38 14.57
C GLN A 87 7.71 17.91 13.13
N LEU A 88 6.52 17.34 12.83
CA LEU A 88 6.23 16.76 11.52
C LEU A 88 6.56 17.68 10.35
N ALA A 89 6.16 18.96 10.40
CA ALA A 89 6.47 19.93 9.35
C ALA A 89 7.98 20.11 9.12
N GLN A 90 8.77 20.15 10.20
CA GLN A 90 10.22 20.23 10.11
C GLN A 90 10.83 18.96 9.52
N ARG A 91 10.31 17.77 9.87
CA ARG A 91 10.77 16.50 9.29
C ARG A 91 10.45 16.41 7.80
N LEU A 92 9.25 16.81 7.38
CA LEU A 92 8.87 16.85 5.97
C LEU A 92 9.76 17.79 5.16
N GLU A 93 10.10 18.98 5.68
CA GLU A 93 11.04 19.88 5.00
C GLU A 93 12.45 19.28 4.91
N ALA A 94 12.92 18.60 5.96
CA ALA A 94 14.21 17.91 5.94
C ALA A 94 14.25 16.76 4.92
N LEU A 95 13.11 16.13 4.63
CA LEU A 95 13.00 15.04 3.66
C LEU A 95 12.65 15.51 2.24
N ARG A 96 12.35 16.79 2.05
CA ARG A 96 12.00 17.38 0.75
C ARG A 96 13.02 17.12 -0.37
N PRO A 97 14.35 17.04 -0.13
CA PRO A 97 15.31 16.68 -1.17
C PRO A 97 15.10 15.28 -1.75
N TYR A 98 14.49 14.36 -1.00
CA TYR A 98 14.26 12.99 -1.44
C TYR A 98 12.98 12.90 -2.27
N SER A 99 13.10 13.16 -3.57
CA SER A 99 11.97 13.13 -4.52
C SER A 99 11.23 11.79 -4.60
N ALA A 100 11.84 10.70 -4.13
CA ALA A 100 11.21 9.39 -4.05
C ALA A 100 10.18 9.26 -2.90
N LEU A 101 10.19 10.14 -1.89
CA LEU A 101 9.17 10.10 -0.84
C LEU A 101 7.84 10.60 -1.40
N ARG A 102 6.84 9.71 -1.52
CA ARG A 102 5.53 10.02 -2.11
C ARG A 102 4.37 9.90 -1.14
N GLY A 103 4.59 9.31 0.02
CA GLY A 103 3.59 9.20 1.04
C GLY A 103 4.13 8.76 2.39
N VAL A 104 3.24 8.71 3.37
CA VAL A 104 3.50 8.25 4.72
C VAL A 104 2.44 7.23 5.12
N ARG A 105 2.85 6.23 5.90
CA ARG A 105 1.96 5.26 6.54
C ARG A 105 2.27 5.16 8.02
N HIS A 106 1.22 5.04 8.83
CA HIS A 106 1.32 4.56 10.21
C HIS A 106 0.61 3.22 10.34
N GLN A 107 1.16 2.30 11.13
CA GLN A 107 0.57 0.98 11.38
C GLN A 107 -0.57 1.07 12.40
N VAL A 108 -1.63 1.80 12.05
CA VAL A 108 -2.78 2.08 12.93
C VAL A 108 -3.44 0.80 13.46
N GLN A 109 -3.45 -0.27 12.67
CA GLN A 109 -3.94 -1.59 13.09
C GLN A 109 -3.26 -2.16 14.35
N ASP A 110 -2.03 -1.73 14.67
CA ASP A 110 -1.24 -2.25 15.78
C ASP A 110 -1.34 -1.34 17.03
N GLU A 111 -2.06 -0.23 16.93
CA GLU A 111 -2.38 0.62 18.08
C GLU A 111 -3.31 -0.11 19.06
N ALA A 112 -3.18 0.21 20.35
CA ALA A 112 -4.02 -0.40 21.39
C ALA A 112 -5.51 -0.10 21.18
N ASP A 113 -5.83 1.08 20.65
CA ASP A 113 -7.15 1.47 20.19
C ASP A 113 -7.03 2.24 18.86
N PRO A 114 -7.15 1.54 17.72
CA PRO A 114 -7.03 2.13 16.39
C PRO A 114 -8.05 3.25 16.13
N ALA A 115 -9.27 3.11 16.65
CA ALA A 115 -10.32 4.11 16.45
C ALA A 115 -10.03 5.39 17.25
N ALA A 116 -9.60 5.26 18.51
CA ALA A 116 -9.20 6.39 19.32
C ALA A 116 -7.94 7.08 18.77
N TRP A 117 -6.97 6.32 18.25
CA TRP A 117 -5.78 6.89 17.63
C TRP A 117 -6.12 7.76 16.42
N LEU A 118 -6.97 7.28 15.50
CA LEU A 118 -7.43 8.05 14.33
C LEU A 118 -8.21 9.32 14.68
N ALA A 119 -8.74 9.41 15.90
CA ALA A 119 -9.52 10.55 16.38
C ALA A 119 -8.69 11.57 17.18
N ARG A 120 -7.37 11.35 17.35
CA ARG A 120 -6.51 12.24 18.13
C ARG A 120 -6.36 13.62 17.46
N PRO A 121 -6.46 14.73 18.21
CA PRO A 121 -6.20 16.07 17.68
C PRO A 121 -4.80 16.23 17.07
N GLU A 122 -3.80 15.53 17.62
CA GLU A 122 -2.43 15.54 17.10
C GLU A 122 -2.34 14.89 15.72
N VAL A 123 -3.08 13.80 15.50
CA VAL A 123 -3.20 13.12 14.21
C VAL A 123 -3.93 14.01 13.21
N GLU A 124 -4.99 14.69 13.63
CA GLU A 124 -5.72 15.65 12.78
C GLU A 124 -4.81 16.78 12.30
N ARG A 125 -4.04 17.41 13.19
CA ARG A 125 -3.02 18.42 12.85
C ARG A 125 -1.96 17.85 11.90
N GLY A 126 -1.51 16.63 12.18
CA GLY A 126 -0.54 15.91 11.36
C GLY A 126 -1.01 15.73 9.92
N MET A 127 -2.24 15.24 9.76
CA MET A 127 -2.87 15.03 8.46
C MET A 127 -3.05 16.33 7.67
N GLN A 128 -3.49 17.41 8.32
CA GLN A 128 -3.56 18.72 7.66
C GLN A 128 -2.18 19.17 7.13
N THR A 129 -1.13 18.94 7.92
CA THR A 129 0.25 19.26 7.51
C THR A 129 0.69 18.39 6.33
N LEU A 130 0.43 17.09 6.40
CA LEU A 130 0.82 16.10 5.38
C LEU A 130 0.11 16.34 4.04
N GLN A 131 -1.20 16.57 4.06
CA GLN A 131 -2.00 16.80 2.84
C GLN A 131 -1.63 18.12 2.16
N ARG A 132 -1.41 19.20 2.92
CA ARG A 132 -0.93 20.48 2.36
C ARG A 132 0.46 20.39 1.75
N ALA A 133 1.29 19.51 2.29
CA ALA A 133 2.60 19.21 1.73
C ALA A 133 2.53 18.27 0.50
N GLY A 134 1.34 17.78 0.13
CA GLY A 134 1.11 16.99 -1.08
C GLY A 134 1.58 15.54 -0.98
N TYR A 135 1.63 14.97 0.23
CA TYR A 135 1.99 13.57 0.44
C TYR A 135 0.74 12.71 0.59
N VAL A 136 0.74 11.54 -0.05
CA VAL A 136 -0.28 10.51 0.14
C VAL A 136 -0.22 9.96 1.57
N TYR A 137 -1.37 9.64 2.17
CA TYR A 137 -1.42 8.85 3.40
C TYR A 137 -2.05 7.49 3.15
N GLU A 138 -1.36 6.42 3.58
CA GLU A 138 -1.89 5.06 3.52
C GLU A 138 -2.61 4.67 4.81
N ILE A 139 -3.86 4.21 4.68
CA ILE A 139 -4.70 3.78 5.78
C ILE A 139 -4.54 2.27 5.93
N LEU A 140 -3.75 1.84 6.93
CA LEU A 140 -3.61 0.45 7.32
C LEU A 140 -4.43 0.16 8.59
N VAL A 141 -5.61 -0.43 8.38
CA VAL A 141 -6.52 -0.89 9.44
C VAL A 141 -7.05 -2.30 9.14
N THR A 142 -7.69 -2.93 10.11
CA THR A 142 -8.44 -4.18 9.89
C THR A 142 -9.92 -3.88 9.58
N HIS A 143 -10.65 -4.86 9.02
CA HIS A 143 -12.09 -4.73 8.74
C HIS A 143 -12.93 -4.21 9.92
N ARG A 144 -12.48 -4.46 11.16
CA ARG A 144 -13.17 -4.02 12.39
C ARG A 144 -13.21 -2.49 12.55
N HIS A 145 -12.27 -1.78 11.94
CA HIS A 145 -12.08 -0.34 12.11
C HIS A 145 -12.42 0.48 10.86
N LEU A 146 -13.04 -0.13 9.83
CA LEU A 146 -13.40 0.58 8.60
C LEU A 146 -14.37 1.75 8.82
N ALA A 147 -15.25 1.67 9.80
CA ALA A 147 -16.11 2.79 10.16
C ALA A 147 -15.31 3.98 10.73
N ALA A 148 -14.31 3.72 11.57
CA ALA A 148 -13.42 4.75 12.10
C ALA A 148 -12.52 5.33 11.00
N ALA A 149 -12.01 4.48 10.10
CA ALA A 149 -11.26 4.90 8.93
C ALA A 149 -12.10 5.77 7.98
N ALA A 150 -13.39 5.46 7.77
CA ALA A 150 -14.29 6.29 6.98
C ALA A 150 -14.50 7.67 7.60
N ALA A 151 -14.72 7.72 8.93
CA ALA A 151 -14.87 8.98 9.64
C ALA A 151 -13.57 9.82 9.59
N PHE A 152 -12.41 9.17 9.71
CA PHE A 152 -11.10 9.80 9.52
C PHE A 152 -10.94 10.37 8.12
N ALA A 153 -11.19 9.55 7.09
CA ALA A 153 -11.05 9.97 5.70
C ALA A 153 -11.98 11.13 5.33
N ALA A 154 -13.19 11.16 5.88
CA ALA A 154 -14.14 12.25 5.66
C ALA A 154 -13.68 13.61 6.23
N ARG A 155 -12.74 13.64 7.19
CA ARG A 155 -12.17 14.88 7.75
C ARG A 155 -10.90 15.34 7.03
N HIS A 156 -10.32 14.51 6.18
CA HIS A 156 -9.02 14.72 5.57
C HIS A 156 -9.12 14.56 4.06
N ASP A 157 -9.63 15.59 3.38
CA ASP A 157 -9.97 15.57 1.95
C ASP A 157 -9.12 16.50 1.07
N GLU A 158 -8.06 17.11 1.62
CA GLU A 158 -7.17 18.02 0.88
C GLU A 158 -6.19 17.28 -0.06
N HIS A 159 -5.92 15.98 0.18
CA HIS A 159 -5.07 15.14 -0.66
C HIS A 159 -5.46 13.66 -0.60
N TRP A 160 -4.85 12.82 -1.44
CA TRP A 160 -5.19 11.40 -1.54
C TRP A 160 -4.96 10.61 -0.25
N LEU A 161 -5.95 9.78 0.05
CA LEU A 161 -5.85 8.70 1.02
C LEU A 161 -5.93 7.37 0.27
N VAL A 162 -5.08 6.42 0.62
CA VAL A 162 -5.06 5.09 0.00
C VAL A 162 -5.35 4.04 1.05
N LEU A 163 -6.46 3.32 0.89
CA LEU A 163 -6.79 2.19 1.73
C LEU A 163 -5.94 0.98 1.35
N ASP A 164 -5.16 0.48 2.31
CA ASP A 164 -4.36 -0.71 2.12
C ASP A 164 -5.22 -1.98 2.13
N HIS A 165 -4.87 -2.93 1.25
CA HIS A 165 -5.35 -4.32 1.25
C HIS A 165 -6.87 -4.51 1.29
N LEU A 166 -7.62 -3.71 0.54
CA LEU A 166 -9.10 -3.70 0.60
C LEU A 166 -9.66 -3.45 2.01
N GLY A 167 -8.86 -2.90 2.93
CA GLY A 167 -9.25 -2.76 4.33
C GLY A 167 -9.27 -4.08 5.11
N LYS A 168 -8.51 -5.08 4.65
CA LYS A 168 -8.34 -6.41 5.26
C LYS A 168 -9.67 -7.10 5.59
N PRO A 169 -10.46 -7.46 4.56
CA PRO A 169 -11.78 -8.07 4.73
C PRO A 169 -11.73 -9.31 5.64
N ASP A 170 -12.77 -9.49 6.46
CA ASP A 170 -13.07 -10.79 7.06
C ASP A 170 -13.66 -11.72 6.00
N ILE A 171 -12.79 -12.45 5.31
CA ILE A 171 -13.17 -13.34 4.20
C ILE A 171 -14.22 -14.37 4.64
N ALA A 172 -14.16 -14.84 5.89
CA ALA A 172 -15.09 -15.83 6.41
C ALA A 172 -16.54 -15.30 6.52
N ARG A 173 -16.71 -13.99 6.65
CA ARG A 173 -18.04 -13.35 6.64
C ARG A 173 -18.58 -13.05 5.24
N GLY A 174 -17.76 -13.22 4.22
CA GLY A 174 -18.11 -13.12 2.82
C GLY A 174 -18.21 -11.68 2.29
N VAL A 175 -18.17 -11.58 0.95
CA VAL A 175 -18.07 -10.32 0.21
C VAL A 175 -19.20 -9.33 0.52
N ARG A 176 -20.45 -9.79 0.72
CA ARG A 176 -21.58 -8.88 0.99
C ARG A 176 -21.40 -8.11 2.29
N HIS A 177 -20.81 -8.76 3.30
CA HIS A 177 -20.51 -8.10 4.56
C HIS A 177 -19.45 -7.02 4.36
N TRP A 178 -18.34 -7.38 3.72
CA TRP A 178 -17.25 -6.44 3.44
C TRP A 178 -17.71 -5.25 2.57
N ALA A 179 -18.49 -5.50 1.52
CA ALA A 179 -19.01 -4.47 0.63
C ALA A 179 -19.85 -3.41 1.37
N GLN A 180 -20.59 -3.81 2.41
CA GLN A 180 -21.31 -2.87 3.28
C GLN A 180 -20.34 -2.01 4.11
N GLN A 181 -19.25 -2.60 4.60
CA GLN A 181 -18.26 -1.89 5.42
C GLN A 181 -17.42 -0.90 4.61
N ILE A 182 -17.13 -1.21 3.35
CA ILE A 182 -16.26 -0.39 2.51
C ILE A 182 -16.97 0.80 1.85
N ARG A 183 -18.29 0.69 1.67
CA ARG A 183 -19.12 1.70 0.97
C ARG A 183 -18.91 3.14 1.46
N PRO A 184 -18.82 3.44 2.77
CA PRO A 184 -18.60 4.80 3.25
C PRO A 184 -17.23 5.37 2.81
N LEU A 185 -16.17 4.56 2.80
CA LEU A 185 -14.85 4.96 2.29
C LEU A 185 -14.89 5.17 0.77
N ALA A 186 -15.51 4.25 0.04
CA ALA A 186 -15.57 4.31 -1.41
C ALA A 186 -16.38 5.51 -1.95
N ALA A 187 -17.33 6.02 -1.15
CA ALA A 187 -18.11 7.22 -1.46
C ALA A 187 -17.28 8.52 -1.40
N LEU A 188 -16.09 8.49 -0.78
CA LEU A 188 -15.20 9.65 -0.69
C LEU A 188 -14.29 9.70 -1.93
N PRO A 189 -14.35 10.77 -2.75
CA PRO A 189 -13.68 10.81 -4.06
C PRO A 189 -12.15 10.84 -3.96
N HIS A 190 -11.59 11.32 -2.85
CA HIS A 190 -10.15 11.37 -2.54
C HIS A 190 -9.62 10.09 -1.89
N VAL A 191 -10.46 9.05 -1.76
CA VAL A 191 -10.04 7.73 -1.25
C VAL A 191 -9.89 6.75 -2.41
N ALA A 192 -8.69 6.19 -2.55
CA ALA A 192 -8.36 5.08 -3.42
C ALA A 192 -8.12 3.79 -2.61
N CYS A 193 -8.04 2.65 -3.29
CA CYS A 193 -7.90 1.36 -2.64
C CYS A 193 -6.88 0.47 -3.37
N LYS A 194 -6.02 -0.22 -2.60
CA LYS A 194 -5.11 -1.22 -3.13
C LYS A 194 -5.78 -2.59 -3.22
N LEU A 195 -5.64 -3.22 -4.38
CA LEU A 195 -5.96 -4.62 -4.62
C LEU A 195 -4.73 -5.46 -4.24
N SER A 196 -4.44 -5.55 -2.94
CA SER A 196 -3.25 -6.20 -2.39
C SER A 196 -3.57 -6.96 -1.10
N GLY A 197 -2.64 -7.79 -0.61
CA GLY A 197 -2.71 -8.44 0.73
C GLY A 197 -3.90 -9.39 0.96
N LEU A 198 -4.77 -9.61 -0.02
CA LEU A 198 -6.01 -10.37 0.20
C LEU A 198 -5.77 -11.85 0.53
N ILE A 199 -4.74 -12.46 -0.07
CA ILE A 199 -4.47 -13.89 0.10
C ILE A 199 -4.01 -14.24 1.52
N THR A 200 -3.39 -13.29 2.24
CA THR A 200 -2.91 -13.49 3.62
C THR A 200 -4.01 -13.27 4.65
N GLU A 201 -5.12 -12.62 4.28
CA GLU A 201 -6.33 -12.53 5.10
C GLU A 201 -7.21 -13.80 5.01
N ALA A 202 -6.91 -14.70 4.07
CA ALA A 202 -7.66 -15.95 3.92
C ALA A 202 -7.44 -16.86 5.14
N PRO A 203 -8.50 -17.46 5.71
CA PRO A 203 -8.37 -18.29 6.92
C PRO A 203 -7.30 -19.37 6.80
N GLY A 204 -6.28 -19.28 7.65
CA GLY A 204 -5.17 -20.24 7.68
C GLY A 204 -4.24 -20.18 6.44
N GLY A 205 -4.27 -19.09 5.67
CA GLY A 205 -3.46 -18.91 4.46
C GLY A 205 -3.85 -19.82 3.31
N ARG A 206 -5.05 -20.41 3.35
CA ARG A 206 -5.58 -21.30 2.30
C ARG A 206 -6.71 -20.61 1.57
N TRP A 207 -6.59 -20.54 0.27
CA TRP A 207 -7.54 -19.82 -0.57
C TRP A 207 -7.71 -20.50 -1.92
N ARG A 208 -8.88 -20.26 -2.53
CA ARG A 208 -9.13 -20.51 -3.94
C ARG A 208 -9.51 -19.20 -4.61
N ALA A 209 -9.15 -19.03 -5.87
CA ALA A 209 -9.44 -17.80 -6.60
C ALA A 209 -10.94 -17.48 -6.57
N GLU A 210 -11.80 -18.48 -6.70
CA GLU A 210 -13.26 -18.34 -6.72
C GLU A 210 -13.83 -17.75 -5.41
N GLU A 211 -13.10 -17.85 -4.30
CA GLU A 211 -13.47 -17.27 -3.00
C GLU A 211 -13.05 -15.80 -2.87
N LEU A 212 -11.99 -15.40 -3.59
CA LEU A 212 -11.39 -14.08 -3.50
C LEU A 212 -11.85 -13.14 -4.61
N LEU A 213 -12.09 -13.65 -5.82
CA LEU A 213 -12.55 -12.88 -6.99
C LEU A 213 -13.77 -11.99 -6.69
N PRO A 214 -14.78 -12.42 -5.92
CA PRO A 214 -15.92 -11.55 -5.60
C PRO A 214 -15.52 -10.26 -4.86
N PHE A 215 -14.43 -10.26 -4.07
CA PHE A 215 -13.95 -9.04 -3.39
C PHE A 215 -13.35 -8.03 -4.39
N PHE A 216 -12.73 -8.50 -5.48
CA PHE A 216 -12.28 -7.63 -6.56
C PHE A 216 -13.46 -7.02 -7.31
N ASP A 217 -14.49 -7.82 -7.63
CA ASP A 217 -15.70 -7.33 -8.30
C ASP A 217 -16.40 -6.25 -7.46
N ALA A 218 -16.55 -6.50 -6.15
CA ALA A 218 -17.15 -5.53 -5.26
C ALA A 218 -16.26 -4.28 -5.02
N ALA A 219 -14.92 -4.42 -5.10
CA ALA A 219 -14.02 -3.27 -5.10
C ALA A 219 -14.18 -2.42 -6.38
N LEU A 220 -14.28 -3.08 -7.54
CA LEU A 220 -14.53 -2.43 -8.84
C LEU A 220 -15.85 -1.68 -8.84
N GLU A 221 -16.92 -2.28 -8.33
CA GLU A 221 -18.23 -1.63 -8.20
C GLU A 221 -18.17 -0.42 -7.26
N ALA A 222 -17.45 -0.54 -6.13
CA ALA A 222 -17.42 0.50 -5.10
C ALA A 222 -16.54 1.70 -5.49
N PHE A 223 -15.33 1.45 -5.99
CA PHE A 223 -14.32 2.48 -6.23
C PHE A 223 -14.25 2.93 -7.69
N GLY A 224 -14.54 2.03 -8.63
CA GLY A 224 -14.22 2.17 -10.04
C GLY A 224 -12.72 1.96 -10.34
N PRO A 225 -12.37 1.63 -11.59
CA PRO A 225 -10.99 1.26 -11.98
C PRO A 225 -9.98 2.39 -11.74
N GLU A 226 -10.40 3.65 -11.87
CA GLU A 226 -9.56 4.84 -11.69
C GLU A 226 -9.14 5.12 -10.23
N ARG A 227 -9.66 4.37 -9.27
CA ARG A 227 -9.29 4.48 -7.84
C ARG A 227 -8.79 3.15 -7.27
N LEU A 228 -8.58 2.16 -8.12
CA LEU A 228 -7.98 0.88 -7.76
C LEU A 228 -6.56 0.80 -8.31
N MET A 229 -5.68 0.18 -7.54
CA MET A 229 -4.29 -0.07 -7.94
C MET A 229 -3.84 -1.44 -7.45
N PHE A 230 -3.12 -2.17 -8.29
CA PHE A 230 -2.50 -3.44 -7.90
C PHE A 230 -1.37 -3.23 -6.88
N GLY A 231 -1.22 -4.17 -5.94
CA GLY A 231 0.00 -4.31 -5.14
C GLY A 231 0.20 -5.77 -4.75
N SER A 232 1.44 -6.25 -4.77
CA SER A 232 1.73 -7.66 -4.48
C SER A 232 1.64 -8.00 -2.99
N ASP A 233 1.91 -7.01 -2.13
CA ASP A 233 2.20 -7.21 -0.71
C ASP A 233 3.43 -8.12 -0.50
N TRP A 234 4.34 -8.18 -1.48
CA TRP A 234 5.57 -8.95 -1.34
C TRP A 234 6.49 -8.28 -0.30
N PRO A 235 7.21 -9.04 0.53
CA PRO A 235 7.25 -10.50 0.61
C PRO A 235 6.20 -11.09 1.55
N VAL A 236 5.32 -10.28 2.17
CA VAL A 236 4.28 -10.77 3.11
C VAL A 236 3.35 -11.78 2.45
N CYS A 237 3.03 -11.57 1.16
CA CYS A 237 2.24 -12.51 0.35
C CYS A 237 2.78 -13.96 0.38
N LEU A 238 4.09 -14.15 0.64
CA LEU A 238 4.73 -15.47 0.72
C LEU A 238 4.21 -16.34 1.86
N LEU A 239 3.44 -15.78 2.80
CA LEU A 239 2.76 -16.55 3.85
C LEU A 239 1.60 -17.41 3.33
N ALA A 240 1.01 -17.05 2.19
CA ALA A 240 -0.18 -17.70 1.64
C ALA A 240 -0.06 -18.11 0.16
N GLY A 241 1.00 -17.69 -0.53
CA GLY A 241 1.23 -18.00 -1.94
C GLY A 241 2.59 -17.50 -2.41
N ASP A 242 2.69 -17.13 -3.68
CA ASP A 242 3.86 -16.47 -4.27
C ASP A 242 3.46 -15.23 -5.09
N TYR A 243 4.47 -14.48 -5.56
CA TYR A 243 4.27 -13.27 -6.35
C TYR A 243 3.43 -13.53 -7.61
N ARG A 244 3.75 -14.61 -8.34
CA ARG A 244 3.06 -15.01 -9.57
C ARG A 244 1.60 -15.31 -9.30
N GLN A 245 1.28 -16.03 -8.23
CA GLN A 245 -0.09 -16.35 -7.84
C GLN A 245 -0.91 -15.09 -7.53
N VAL A 246 -0.32 -14.09 -6.88
CA VAL A 246 -0.99 -12.80 -6.63
C VAL A 246 -1.26 -12.05 -7.93
N VAL A 247 -0.29 -12.00 -8.85
CA VAL A 247 -0.48 -11.40 -10.18
C VAL A 247 -1.57 -12.13 -10.96
N GLN A 248 -1.54 -13.46 -11.02
CA GLN A 248 -2.53 -14.27 -11.73
C GLN A 248 -3.95 -14.13 -11.16
N LEU A 249 -4.08 -14.01 -9.84
CA LEU A 249 -5.38 -13.74 -9.21
C LEU A 249 -5.95 -12.40 -9.68
N CYS A 250 -5.12 -11.36 -9.71
CA CYS A 250 -5.52 -10.05 -10.20
C CYS A 250 -5.80 -10.07 -11.73
N GLU A 251 -4.97 -10.73 -12.53
CA GLU A 251 -5.23 -10.92 -13.98
C GLU A 251 -6.60 -11.57 -14.24
N ARG A 252 -6.94 -12.61 -13.47
CA ARG A 252 -8.27 -13.24 -13.55
C ARG A 252 -9.38 -12.25 -13.20
N ALA A 253 -9.21 -11.48 -12.11
CA ALA A 253 -10.19 -10.49 -11.66
C ALA A 253 -10.43 -9.37 -12.69
N LEU A 254 -9.39 -8.97 -13.42
CA LEU A 254 -9.46 -7.85 -14.37
C LEU A 254 -9.77 -8.28 -15.81
N SER A 255 -9.90 -9.59 -16.06
CA SER A 255 -9.97 -10.16 -17.42
C SER A 255 -11.12 -9.68 -18.28
N THR A 256 -12.22 -9.21 -17.66
CA THR A 256 -13.41 -8.70 -18.37
C THR A 256 -13.39 -7.18 -18.59
N LEU A 257 -12.43 -6.46 -18.01
CA LEU A 257 -12.32 -5.01 -18.13
C LEU A 257 -11.71 -4.58 -19.46
N GLY A 258 -12.03 -3.37 -19.90
CA GLY A 258 -11.41 -2.76 -21.07
C GLY A 258 -9.92 -2.48 -20.85
N ALA A 259 -9.15 -2.40 -21.94
CA ALA A 259 -7.69 -2.19 -21.87
C ALA A 259 -7.30 -0.92 -21.09
N ALA A 260 -8.09 0.16 -21.17
CA ALA A 260 -7.84 1.39 -20.43
C ALA A 260 -8.04 1.20 -18.91
N GLU A 261 -9.11 0.52 -18.50
CA GLU A 261 -9.41 0.24 -17.09
C GLU A 261 -8.35 -0.69 -16.48
N GLN A 262 -7.93 -1.72 -17.23
CA GLN A 262 -6.81 -2.57 -16.81
C GLN A 262 -5.51 -1.76 -16.66
N ALA A 263 -5.20 -0.87 -17.62
CA ALA A 263 -4.01 -0.03 -17.56
C ALA A 263 -4.03 0.95 -16.36
N ALA A 264 -5.21 1.47 -15.99
CA ALA A 264 -5.36 2.27 -14.78
C ALA A 264 -5.00 1.44 -13.53
N ILE A 265 -5.59 0.24 -13.38
CA ILE A 265 -5.39 -0.60 -12.20
C ILE A 265 -3.95 -1.14 -12.10
N TRP A 266 -3.36 -1.54 -13.22
CA TRP A 266 -2.01 -2.10 -13.24
C TRP A 266 -0.91 -1.08 -12.96
N GLY A 267 -1.19 0.22 -12.99
CA GLY A 267 -0.20 1.22 -12.60
C GLY A 267 -0.58 2.67 -12.87
N GLY A 268 -1.50 2.96 -13.79
CA GLY A 268 -1.93 4.34 -14.08
C GLY A 268 -2.50 5.08 -12.86
N THR A 269 -3.29 4.39 -12.04
CA THR A 269 -3.85 4.95 -10.80
C THR A 269 -2.74 5.26 -9.80
N ALA A 270 -1.82 4.33 -9.56
CA ALA A 270 -0.68 4.57 -8.66
C ALA A 270 0.22 5.70 -9.18
N TRP A 271 0.53 5.71 -10.48
CA TRP A 271 1.31 6.75 -11.13
C TRP A 271 0.75 8.15 -10.87
N ARG A 272 -0.55 8.33 -11.09
CA ARG A 272 -1.24 9.61 -10.88
C ARG A 272 -1.33 9.98 -9.40
N ILE A 273 -1.75 9.06 -8.53
CA ILE A 273 -2.02 9.35 -7.12
C ILE A 273 -0.75 9.69 -6.35
N TYR A 274 0.34 8.96 -6.59
CA TYR A 274 1.62 9.21 -5.92
C TYR A 274 2.51 10.23 -6.65
N GLY A 275 2.03 10.83 -7.76
CA GLY A 275 2.80 11.82 -8.53
C GLY A 275 4.12 11.28 -9.05
N LEU A 276 4.14 10.02 -9.50
CA LEU A 276 5.33 9.36 -10.00
C LEU A 276 5.78 10.00 -11.33
N THR A 277 7.09 10.04 -11.55
CA THR A 277 7.70 10.63 -12.74
C THR A 277 8.67 9.65 -13.37
N GLU A 278 8.91 9.78 -14.69
CA GLU A 278 9.83 8.90 -15.41
C GLU A 278 11.25 8.97 -14.86
N SER A 279 11.64 10.10 -14.28
CA SER A 279 12.91 10.30 -13.56
C SER A 279 13.08 9.45 -12.28
N GLY A 280 12.02 8.79 -11.79
CA GLY A 280 12.08 7.78 -10.73
C GLY A 280 12.44 6.37 -11.23
N TYR A 281 12.42 6.15 -12.54
CA TYR A 281 13.17 5.06 -13.16
C TYR A 281 14.55 5.64 -13.45
N GLY A 282 15.60 5.09 -12.84
CA GLY A 282 16.98 5.57 -13.02
C GLY A 282 17.24 5.96 -14.48
N SER A 283 17.71 7.20 -14.70
CA SER A 283 17.86 7.78 -16.02
C SER A 283 18.76 6.90 -16.91
N VAL A 284 18.14 6.16 -17.83
CA VAL A 284 18.82 5.69 -19.03
C VAL A 284 18.99 6.89 -19.95
N SER A 285 20.09 7.61 -19.77
CA SER A 285 20.64 8.51 -20.78
C SER A 285 22.09 8.14 -21.00
N ALA A 286 22.33 7.46 -22.11
CA ALA A 286 23.60 7.17 -22.75
C ALA A 286 24.78 8.07 -22.33
N ARG A 287 25.83 7.45 -21.79
CA ARG A 287 27.25 7.68 -22.12
C ARG A 287 28.02 6.37 -21.95
#